data_AF-Q8RMC7-F1
#
_entry.id   AF-Q8RMC7-F1
#
_cell.length_a   1.000
_cell.length_b   1.000
_cell.length_c   1.000
_cell.angle_alpha   90.00
_cell.angle_beta   90.00
_cell.angle_gamma   90.00
#
_symmetry.space_group_name_H-M   'P 1'
#
loop_
_entity.id
_entity.type
_entity.pdbx_description
1 polymer ?
#
loop_
_entity_poly.entity_id
_entity_poly.type
_entity_poly.pdbx_seq_one_letter_code
_entity_poly.pdbx_strand_id
1 'polypeptide(L)'
;MLSDESAKTGCPRNRRQVHRAIHRAKPGSEAEGAPHDPDRRHHRQHRPGRRSTAVAQWVEEAAGRHEAIKAGGATVELVDIAEFGLPLLDESVPAAFGQYANEHTKRWSEKIASFDAFVFVTPEYNRSVPAALKNAIDYLYAEWQNKSAGFVSYGVQGGTRAIDHLRVTLAEVKVADVPTAVSLPVFTDFTFENPMDPTETGRVTPGPHQEPTLFKMFDEIIAWAEALKPLRAAGAAV
;
A
#
# COMPACT_ATOMS: atom_id res chain seq x y z
N MET A 1 -67.77 8.80 -10.69
CA MET A 1 -67.15 9.52 -11.83
C MET A 1 -65.93 10.22 -11.26
N LEU A 2 -64.67 9.99 -11.61
CA LEU A 2 -63.92 9.18 -12.59
C LEU A 2 -62.55 8.95 -11.89
N SER A 3 -62.09 7.71 -11.76
CA SER A 3 -61.07 7.05 -12.60
C SER A 3 -59.63 7.21 -12.09
N ASP A 4 -59.05 6.04 -11.87
CA ASP A 4 -57.67 5.62 -11.69
C ASP A 4 -56.80 5.95 -12.92
N GLU A 5 -55.51 6.29 -12.75
CA GLU A 5 -54.43 5.77 -13.61
C GLU A 5 -53.02 6.03 -13.05
N SER A 6 -52.32 4.93 -12.82
CA SER A 6 -50.87 4.86 -12.60
C SER A 6 -50.09 5.20 -13.87
N ALA A 7 -48.99 5.96 -13.76
CA ALA A 7 -47.91 5.91 -14.74
C ALA A 7 -46.54 6.06 -14.07
N LYS A 8 -45.75 4.98 -14.18
CA LYS A 8 -44.31 4.90 -13.87
C LYS A 8 -43.53 5.84 -14.79
N THR A 9 -42.57 6.61 -14.27
CA THR A 9 -41.36 6.95 -15.04
C THR A 9 -40.22 7.50 -14.17
N GLY A 10 -39.09 6.79 -14.18
CA GLY A 10 -37.76 7.39 -14.30
C GLY A 10 -37.13 8.05 -13.06
N CYS A 11 -36.30 7.27 -12.35
CA CYS A 11 -35.23 7.80 -11.50
C CYS A 11 -34.23 8.61 -12.35
N PRO A 12 -33.93 9.89 -12.03
CA PRO A 12 -32.81 10.58 -12.65
C PRO A 12 -31.50 10.13 -11.99
N ARG A 13 -30.85 9.14 -12.61
CA ARG A 13 -29.42 8.88 -12.44
C ARG A 13 -28.64 10.10 -12.90
N ASN A 14 -28.28 11.02 -12.00
CA ASN A 14 -27.37 12.10 -12.36
C ASN A 14 -25.92 11.62 -12.18
N ARG A 15 -25.36 11.15 -13.30
CA ARG A 15 -23.92 10.92 -13.50
C ARG A 15 -23.18 12.27 -13.49
N ARG A 16 -21.89 12.16 -13.14
CA ARG A 16 -20.75 13.05 -13.43
C ARG A 16 -20.41 14.04 -12.31
N GLN A 17 -19.53 13.61 -11.40
CA GLN A 17 -18.51 14.49 -10.83
C GLN A 17 -17.69 15.03 -12.01
N VAL A 18 -17.98 16.26 -12.43
CA VAL A 18 -17.15 17.01 -13.38
C VAL A 18 -16.30 17.95 -12.56
N HIS A 19 -15.04 17.60 -12.29
CA HIS A 19 -14.06 18.60 -11.84
C HIS A 19 -13.73 19.49 -13.04
N ARG A 20 -14.30 20.70 -13.07
CA ARG A 20 -13.87 21.75 -13.99
C ARG A 20 -12.46 22.20 -13.59
N ALA A 21 -11.45 21.77 -14.32
CA ALA A 21 -10.13 22.37 -14.27
C ALA A 21 -10.19 23.78 -14.88
N ILE A 22 -9.60 24.76 -14.19
CA ILE A 22 -9.43 26.12 -14.72
C ILE A 22 -8.32 26.05 -15.78
N HIS A 23 -8.69 26.09 -17.06
CA HIS A 23 -7.71 26.19 -18.16
C HIS A 23 -7.43 27.64 -18.49
N ARG A 24 -6.15 28.03 -18.43
CA ARG A 24 -5.64 29.19 -19.16
C ARG A 24 -5.47 28.77 -20.62
N ALA A 25 -6.21 29.39 -21.53
CA ALA A 25 -6.14 29.07 -22.96
C ALA A 25 -4.73 29.33 -23.53
N LYS A 26 -4.25 28.41 -24.38
CA LYS A 26 -3.21 28.68 -25.39
C LYS A 26 -3.80 28.38 -26.77
N PRO A 27 -3.57 29.22 -27.79
CA PRO A 27 -3.98 28.94 -29.16
C PRO A 27 -2.93 28.09 -29.89
N GLY A 28 -3.39 27.24 -30.81
CA GLY A 28 -2.55 26.57 -31.82
C GLY A 28 -2.61 25.05 -31.76
N SER A 29 -3.54 24.46 -32.51
CA SER A 29 -3.65 23.03 -32.80
C SER A 29 -2.89 22.67 -34.06
N GLU A 30 -2.24 21.51 -34.08
CA GLU A 30 -2.29 20.59 -35.22
C GLU A 30 -1.94 19.19 -34.72
N ALA A 31 -2.75 18.22 -35.14
CA ALA A 31 -2.70 16.82 -34.74
C ALA A 31 -2.16 16.00 -35.90
N GLU A 32 -1.25 15.06 -35.64
CA GLU A 32 -0.98 13.98 -36.60
C GLU A 32 -0.36 12.75 -35.94
N GLY A 33 -0.85 11.57 -36.34
CA GLY A 33 -0.08 10.33 -36.35
C GLY A 33 -0.22 9.37 -35.17
N ALA A 34 -1.26 8.54 -35.16
CA ALA A 34 -1.16 7.19 -34.59
C ALA A 34 -0.72 6.24 -35.72
N PRO A 35 0.30 5.41 -35.53
CA PRO A 35 -0.01 4.03 -35.14
C PRO A 35 1.06 3.32 -34.29
N HIS A 36 0.62 2.36 -33.47
CA HIS A 36 1.08 0.96 -33.39
C HIS A 36 0.71 0.40 -32.00
N ASP A 37 -0.12 -0.65 -31.95
CA ASP A 37 -0.43 -1.40 -30.73
C ASP A 37 0.20 -2.80 -30.82
N PRO A 38 1.36 -3.02 -30.19
CA PRO A 38 1.94 -4.33 -30.01
C PRO A 38 1.96 -4.67 -28.50
N ASP A 39 1.04 -5.53 -28.09
CA ASP A 39 0.93 -6.10 -26.73
C ASP A 39 0.43 -5.17 -25.61
N ARG A 40 -0.81 -5.46 -25.19
CA ARG A 40 -1.26 -5.54 -23.79
C ARG A 40 -0.29 -4.89 -22.79
N ARG A 41 -0.37 -3.58 -22.67
CA ARG A 41 0.22 -2.88 -21.52
C ARG A 41 -0.54 -3.36 -20.29
N HIS A 42 0.00 -4.34 -19.58
CA HIS A 42 -0.29 -4.52 -18.16
C HIS A 42 -0.29 -3.13 -17.55
N HIS A 43 -1.44 -2.68 -17.05
CA HIS A 43 -1.57 -1.37 -16.42
C HIS A 43 -0.66 -1.36 -15.19
N ARG A 44 0.60 -0.92 -15.38
CA ARG A 44 1.59 -0.91 -14.31
C ARG A 44 1.13 0.07 -13.26
N GLN A 45 0.77 -0.44 -12.10
CA GLN A 45 0.36 0.37 -10.96
C GLN A 45 1.54 0.97 -10.17
N HIS A 46 2.74 0.47 -10.42
CA HIS A 46 3.94 0.83 -9.67
C HIS A 46 4.89 1.67 -10.52
N ARG A 47 5.61 2.58 -9.86
CA ARG A 47 6.66 3.38 -10.49
C ARG A 47 7.83 2.48 -10.93
N PRO A 48 8.25 2.50 -12.20
CA PRO A 48 9.50 1.87 -12.64
C PRO A 48 10.69 2.49 -11.89
N GLY A 49 11.68 1.67 -11.48
CA GLY A 49 12.82 2.16 -10.70
C GLY A 49 12.41 2.72 -9.32
N ARG A 50 11.43 2.08 -8.65
CA ARG A 50 10.98 2.52 -7.32
C ARG A 50 12.06 2.28 -6.27
N ARG A 51 12.26 3.27 -5.39
CA ARG A 51 13.18 3.18 -4.24
C ARG A 51 12.71 2.22 -3.15
N SER A 52 11.41 1.91 -3.12
CA SER A 52 10.82 1.03 -2.10
C SER A 52 11.46 -0.36 -2.09
N THR A 53 11.95 -0.86 -3.23
CA THR A 53 12.66 -2.15 -3.28
C THR A 53 13.95 -2.09 -2.48
N ALA A 54 14.77 -1.05 -2.65
CA ALA A 54 16.01 -0.89 -1.90
C ALA A 54 15.75 -0.70 -0.39
N VAL A 55 14.68 0.03 -0.03
CA VAL A 55 14.28 0.19 1.38
C VAL A 55 13.78 -1.12 1.98
N ALA A 56 12.96 -1.90 1.25
CA ALA A 56 12.47 -3.19 1.70
C ALA A 56 13.60 -4.22 1.88
N GLN A 57 14.59 -4.23 0.98
CA GLN A 57 15.80 -5.05 1.11
C GLN A 57 16.60 -4.66 2.35
N TRP A 58 16.79 -3.37 2.61
CA TRP A 58 17.45 -2.93 3.84
C TRP A 58 16.70 -3.39 5.10
N VAL A 59 15.36 -3.34 5.12
CA VAL A 59 14.54 -3.84 6.23
C VAL A 59 14.70 -5.35 6.41
N GLU A 60 14.69 -6.13 5.34
CA GLU A 60 14.88 -7.58 5.37
C GLU A 60 16.29 -7.95 5.88
N GLU A 61 17.33 -7.27 5.39
CA GLU A 61 18.69 -7.43 5.90
C GLU A 61 18.80 -7.09 7.39
N ALA A 62 18.16 -6.02 7.83
CA ALA A 62 18.12 -5.62 9.24
C ALA A 62 17.37 -6.65 10.10
N ALA A 63 16.27 -7.22 9.60
CA ALA A 63 15.59 -8.32 10.27
C ALA A 63 16.52 -9.53 10.49
N GLY A 64 17.38 -9.85 9.52
CA GLY A 64 18.40 -10.88 9.64
C GLY A 64 19.48 -10.61 10.71
N ARG A 65 19.59 -9.36 11.19
CA ARG A 65 20.47 -8.95 12.30
C ARG A 65 19.74 -8.86 13.65
N HIS A 66 18.41 -8.91 13.65
CA HIS A 66 17.60 -8.77 14.86
C HIS A 66 17.61 -10.06 15.69
N GLU A 67 17.94 -9.95 16.98
CA GLU A 67 18.15 -11.12 17.85
C GLU A 67 16.90 -12.00 18.01
N ALA A 68 15.72 -11.41 18.22
CA ALA A 68 14.49 -12.19 18.35
C ALA A 68 14.10 -12.94 17.06
N ILE A 69 14.39 -12.36 15.89
CA ILE A 69 14.09 -12.96 14.58
C ILE A 69 15.08 -14.10 14.31
N LYS A 70 16.39 -13.86 14.56
CA LYS A 70 17.43 -14.89 14.46
C LYS A 70 17.19 -16.08 15.39
N ALA A 71 16.64 -15.84 16.58
CA ALA A 71 16.30 -16.88 17.54
C ALA A 71 15.02 -17.66 17.17
N GLY A 72 14.38 -17.35 16.04
CA GLY A 72 13.15 -18.02 15.59
C GLY A 72 11.86 -17.47 16.20
N GLY A 73 11.91 -16.29 16.84
CA GLY A 73 10.72 -15.61 17.37
C GLY A 73 9.78 -15.06 16.29
N ALA A 74 10.28 -14.89 15.05
CA ALA A 74 9.47 -14.58 13.88
C ALA A 74 10.22 -14.98 12.60
N THR A 75 9.48 -15.20 11.51
CA THR A 75 10.03 -15.32 10.15
C THR A 75 9.63 -14.11 9.33
N VAL A 76 10.57 -13.60 8.53
CA VAL A 76 10.35 -12.41 7.70
C VAL A 76 10.35 -12.80 6.23
N GLU A 77 9.42 -12.21 5.49
CA GLU A 77 9.31 -12.38 4.04
C GLU A 77 9.03 -11.02 3.39
N LEU A 78 9.78 -10.70 2.33
CA LEU A 78 9.51 -9.53 1.49
C LEU A 78 8.36 -9.82 0.52
N VAL A 79 7.30 -9.00 0.61
CA VAL A 79 6.14 -9.09 -0.30
C VAL A 79 6.13 -7.90 -1.24
N ASP A 80 6.38 -8.15 -2.53
CA ASP A 80 6.29 -7.13 -3.56
C ASP A 80 4.88 -7.08 -4.18
N ILE A 81 4.12 -6.02 -3.88
CA ILE A 81 2.77 -5.80 -4.41
C ILE A 81 2.73 -5.89 -5.94
N ALA A 82 3.82 -5.51 -6.62
CA ALA A 82 3.90 -5.58 -8.08
C ALA A 82 3.77 -6.99 -8.65
N GLU A 83 4.14 -8.03 -7.90
CA GLU A 83 4.07 -9.43 -8.31
C GLU A 83 2.64 -9.99 -8.33
N PHE A 84 1.72 -9.33 -7.63
CA PHE A 84 0.32 -9.75 -7.55
C PHE A 84 -0.50 -9.23 -8.74
N GLY A 85 -0.03 -8.18 -9.42
CA GLY A 85 -0.66 -7.69 -10.63
C GLY A 85 -2.08 -7.18 -10.41
N LEU A 86 -2.33 -6.51 -9.28
CA LEU A 86 -3.62 -5.98 -8.86
C LEU A 86 -4.04 -4.80 -9.76
N PRO A 87 -5.08 -4.88 -10.61
CA PRO A 87 -5.61 -3.74 -11.36
C PRO A 87 -6.35 -2.76 -10.43
N LEU A 88 -6.91 -1.65 -10.93
CA LEU A 88 -7.49 -0.64 -10.04
C LEU A 88 -8.91 -1.07 -9.68
N LEU A 89 -9.10 -1.58 -8.46
CA LEU A 89 -10.40 -1.97 -7.90
C LEU A 89 -11.27 -2.78 -8.89
N ASP A 90 -10.70 -3.85 -9.46
CA ASP A 90 -11.35 -4.64 -10.53
C ASP A 90 -12.21 -5.82 -10.01
N GLU A 91 -12.47 -5.88 -8.71
CA GLU A 91 -13.48 -6.76 -8.13
C GLU A 91 -14.87 -6.13 -8.25
N SER A 92 -15.86 -6.95 -8.59
CA SER A 92 -17.26 -6.51 -8.68
C SER A 92 -17.95 -6.42 -7.32
N VAL A 93 -17.44 -7.18 -6.34
CA VAL A 93 -17.96 -7.24 -4.98
C VAL A 93 -16.99 -6.51 -4.04
N PRO A 94 -17.48 -5.64 -3.14
CA PRO A 94 -16.62 -4.99 -2.15
C PRO A 94 -15.91 -6.01 -1.25
N ALA A 95 -14.64 -5.74 -0.92
CA ALA A 95 -13.79 -6.63 -0.12
C ALA A 95 -14.39 -7.04 1.23
N ALA A 96 -15.24 -6.19 1.83
CA ALA A 96 -15.93 -6.48 3.09
C ALA A 96 -16.82 -7.75 3.05
N PHE A 97 -17.24 -8.21 1.87
CA PHE A 97 -18.01 -9.45 1.70
C PHE A 97 -17.13 -10.70 1.55
N GLY A 98 -15.81 -10.57 1.37
CA GLY A 98 -14.87 -11.69 1.23
C GLY A 98 -15.09 -12.57 0.00
N GLN A 99 -15.79 -12.07 -1.03
CA GLN A 99 -16.09 -12.80 -2.26
C GLN A 99 -15.19 -12.32 -3.39
N TYR A 100 -14.09 -13.02 -3.62
CA TYR A 100 -13.11 -12.65 -4.64
C TYR A 100 -13.31 -13.48 -5.92
N ALA A 101 -13.61 -12.81 -7.03
CA ALA A 101 -13.80 -13.47 -8.31
C ALA A 101 -12.46 -13.70 -9.01
N ASN A 102 -11.53 -12.74 -8.92
CA ASN A 102 -10.31 -12.74 -9.72
C ASN A 102 -9.18 -13.54 -9.06
N GLU A 103 -8.40 -14.25 -9.88
CA GLU A 103 -7.29 -15.08 -9.40
C GLU A 103 -6.16 -14.26 -8.75
N HIS A 104 -5.87 -13.03 -9.23
CA HIS A 104 -4.90 -12.16 -8.56
C HIS A 104 -5.35 -11.76 -7.15
N THR A 105 -6.65 -11.51 -6.97
CA THR A 105 -7.21 -11.17 -5.66
C THR A 105 -7.15 -12.36 -4.71
N LYS A 106 -7.47 -13.58 -5.18
CA LYS A 106 -7.36 -14.80 -4.35
C LYS A 106 -5.92 -15.05 -3.90
N ARG A 107 -4.94 -14.97 -4.82
CA ARG A 107 -3.51 -15.08 -4.46
C ARG A 107 -3.08 -14.01 -3.46
N TRP A 108 -3.55 -12.78 -3.65
CA TRP A 108 -3.27 -11.68 -2.73
C TRP A 108 -3.90 -11.91 -1.35
N SER A 109 -5.14 -12.37 -1.31
CA SER A 109 -5.88 -12.75 -0.11
C SER A 109 -5.13 -13.84 0.66
N GLU A 110 -4.79 -14.95 0.00
CA GLU A 110 -4.04 -16.05 0.61
C GLU A 110 -2.70 -15.57 1.17
N LYS A 111 -1.99 -14.72 0.41
CA LYS A 111 -0.71 -14.16 0.84
C LYS A 111 -0.85 -13.30 2.08
N ILE A 112 -1.78 -12.34 2.09
CA ILE A 112 -1.96 -11.45 3.23
C ILE A 112 -2.48 -12.22 4.44
N ALA A 113 -3.36 -13.21 4.23
CA ALA A 113 -3.90 -14.06 5.29
C ALA A 113 -2.79 -14.81 6.05
N SER A 114 -1.71 -15.24 5.40
CA SER A 114 -0.64 -16.04 6.02
C SER A 114 0.25 -15.31 7.03
N PHE A 115 0.16 -13.98 7.13
CA PHE A 115 0.99 -13.19 8.04
C PHE A 115 0.28 -12.82 9.33
N ASP A 116 1.03 -12.69 10.42
CA ASP A 116 0.52 -12.20 11.71
C ASP A 116 0.84 -10.71 11.97
N ALA A 117 1.82 -10.17 11.25
CA ALA A 117 2.32 -8.80 11.40
C ALA A 117 2.84 -8.26 10.07
N PHE A 118 2.92 -6.93 9.94
CA PHE A 118 3.43 -6.26 8.75
C PHE A 118 4.43 -5.16 9.08
N VAL A 119 5.42 -4.99 8.21
CA VAL A 119 6.18 -3.74 8.09
C VAL A 119 5.86 -3.10 6.75
N PHE A 120 5.10 -2.02 6.77
CA PHE A 120 4.75 -1.30 5.54
C PHE A 120 5.90 -0.37 5.12
N VAL A 121 6.47 -0.64 3.96
CA VAL A 121 7.49 0.22 3.34
C VAL A 121 6.82 1.16 2.34
N THR A 122 6.82 2.46 2.62
CA THR A 122 6.07 3.43 1.80
C THR A 122 6.85 4.70 1.44
N PRO A 123 6.88 5.11 0.16
CA PRO A 123 7.17 6.51 -0.16
C PRO A 123 6.03 7.43 0.30
N GLU A 124 6.32 8.72 0.45
CA GLU A 124 5.31 9.79 0.49
C GLU A 124 5.13 10.42 -0.89
N TYR A 125 3.91 10.31 -1.44
CA TYR A 125 3.52 10.96 -2.69
C TYR A 125 2.49 12.04 -2.41
N ASN A 126 2.84 13.29 -2.71
CA ASN A 126 1.97 14.46 -2.52
C ASN A 126 1.34 14.51 -1.12
N ARG A 127 2.16 14.27 -0.08
CA ARG A 127 1.76 14.23 1.34
C ARG A 127 0.78 13.11 1.71
N SER A 128 0.77 12.01 0.95
CA SER A 128 -0.08 10.86 1.25
C SER A 128 0.57 9.54 0.82
N VAL A 129 -0.18 8.47 1.00
CA VAL A 129 0.18 7.11 0.61
C VAL A 129 0.15 6.96 -0.91
N PRO A 130 0.99 6.10 -1.50
CA PRO A 130 0.93 5.79 -2.91
C PRO A 130 -0.38 5.09 -3.27
N ALA A 131 -0.96 5.44 -4.42
CA ALA A 131 -2.19 4.82 -4.92
C ALA A 131 -2.11 3.29 -4.99
N ALA A 132 -0.97 2.74 -5.40
CA ALA A 132 -0.78 1.30 -5.49
C ALA A 132 -0.82 0.59 -4.14
N LEU A 133 -0.24 1.19 -3.09
CA LEU A 133 -0.30 0.63 -1.74
C LEU A 133 -1.72 0.69 -1.19
N LYS A 134 -2.41 1.83 -1.39
CA LYS A 134 -3.80 1.98 -0.98
C LYS A 134 -4.72 0.99 -1.70
N ASN A 135 -4.54 0.83 -3.02
CA ASN A 135 -5.27 -0.13 -3.82
C ASN A 135 -5.06 -1.56 -3.30
N ALA A 136 -3.82 -1.96 -3.00
CA ALA A 136 -3.53 -3.28 -2.45
C ALA A 136 -4.22 -3.54 -1.09
N ILE A 137 -4.31 -2.51 -0.23
CA ILE A 137 -5.08 -2.62 1.02
C ILE A 137 -6.58 -2.76 0.72
N ASP A 138 -7.11 -1.96 -0.21
CA ASP A 138 -8.54 -1.91 -0.56
C ASP A 138 -9.08 -3.18 -1.22
N TYR A 139 -8.20 -4.04 -1.76
CA TYR A 139 -8.61 -5.34 -2.30
C TYR A 139 -9.15 -6.31 -1.26
N LEU A 140 -8.77 -6.14 0.00
CA LEU A 140 -8.98 -7.11 1.08
C LEU A 140 -9.61 -6.44 2.30
N TYR A 141 -10.17 -7.24 3.20
CA TYR A 141 -10.79 -6.71 4.42
C TYR A 141 -10.58 -7.63 5.62
N ALA A 142 -11.04 -8.87 5.56
CA ALA A 142 -10.94 -9.81 6.68
C ALA A 142 -9.50 -10.25 6.95
N GLU A 143 -8.69 -10.33 5.90
CA GLU A 143 -7.31 -10.82 5.88
C GLU A 143 -6.36 -9.91 6.67
N TRP A 144 -6.73 -8.65 6.86
CA TRP A 144 -5.98 -7.67 7.65
C TRP A 144 -6.27 -7.75 9.15
N GLN A 145 -7.44 -8.28 9.55
CA GLN A 145 -7.96 -8.06 10.89
C GLN A 145 -7.12 -8.71 11.99
N ASN A 146 -7.01 -7.99 13.11
CA ASN A 146 -6.35 -8.44 14.33
C ASN A 146 -4.87 -8.83 14.11
N LYS A 147 -4.19 -8.12 13.21
CA LYS A 147 -2.74 -8.23 12.96
C LYS A 147 -2.02 -6.98 13.43
N SER A 148 -0.72 -7.05 13.65
CA SER A 148 0.08 -5.89 14.04
C SER A 148 0.78 -5.23 12.85
N ALA A 149 1.12 -3.94 12.96
CA ALA A 149 1.89 -3.25 11.93
C ALA A 149 2.88 -2.23 12.46
N GLY A 150 4.00 -2.09 11.75
CA GLY A 150 4.96 -1.00 11.86
C GLY A 150 5.21 -0.37 10.48
N PHE A 151 5.92 0.75 10.45
CA PHE A 151 6.13 1.52 9.22
C PHE A 151 7.58 1.93 9.00
N VAL A 152 8.00 1.81 7.74
CA VAL A 152 9.23 2.43 7.23
C VAL A 152 8.84 3.32 6.07
N SER A 153 8.92 4.64 6.30
CA SER A 153 8.61 5.63 5.28
C SER A 153 9.86 6.29 4.73
N TYR A 154 9.76 6.81 3.51
CA TYR A 154 10.82 7.61 2.92
C TYR A 154 10.25 8.71 2.02
N GLY A 155 11.05 9.76 1.83
CA GLY A 155 10.70 10.89 0.99
C GLY A 155 11.59 12.09 1.27
N VAL A 156 11.32 13.22 0.62
CA VAL A 156 12.10 14.45 0.83
C VAL A 156 12.18 14.84 2.32
N GLN A 157 11.09 14.63 3.06
CA GLN A 157 10.97 14.90 4.50
C GLN A 157 10.75 13.61 5.30
N GLY A 158 11.25 12.48 4.80
CA GLY A 158 11.16 11.19 5.49
C GLY A 158 9.83 10.45 5.37
N GLY A 159 8.75 11.12 4.97
CA GLY A 159 7.51 10.46 4.54
C GLY A 159 6.49 10.17 5.64
N THR A 160 6.60 10.86 6.77
CA THR A 160 5.74 10.65 7.95
C THR A 160 4.24 10.89 7.70
N ARG A 161 3.87 11.71 6.70
CA ARG A 161 2.44 11.94 6.41
C ARG A 161 1.81 10.74 5.71
N ALA A 162 2.60 10.00 4.92
CA ALA A 162 2.13 8.74 4.39
C ALA A 162 1.83 7.75 5.52
N ILE A 163 2.65 7.75 6.59
CA ILE A 163 2.36 6.96 7.80
C ILE A 163 1.04 7.40 8.40
N ASP A 164 0.83 8.69 8.69
CA ASP A 164 -0.41 9.17 9.31
C ASP A 164 -1.67 8.74 8.52
N HIS A 165 -1.61 8.80 7.19
CA HIS A 165 -2.67 8.32 6.32
C HIS A 165 -2.84 6.78 6.34
N LEU A 166 -1.73 6.02 6.45
CA LEU A 166 -1.82 4.56 6.63
C LEU A 166 -2.44 4.20 7.97
N ARG A 167 -2.09 4.89 9.06
CA ARG A 167 -2.64 4.58 10.40
C ARG A 167 -4.17 4.62 10.40
N VAL A 168 -4.76 5.68 9.83
CA VAL A 168 -6.22 5.77 9.71
C VAL A 168 -6.82 4.75 8.74
N THR A 169 -6.10 4.39 7.67
CA THR A 169 -6.54 3.36 6.73
C THR A 169 -6.54 1.97 7.38
N LEU A 170 -5.49 1.66 8.15
CA LEU A 170 -5.29 0.38 8.81
C LEU A 170 -6.22 0.19 10.01
N ALA A 171 -6.59 1.28 10.69
CA ALA A 171 -7.61 1.25 11.73
C ALA A 171 -8.97 0.73 11.22
N GLU A 172 -9.38 1.11 10.01
CA GLU A 172 -10.64 0.62 9.38
C GLU A 172 -10.64 -0.90 9.22
N VAL A 173 -9.51 -1.48 8.81
CA VAL A 173 -9.35 -2.92 8.58
C VAL A 173 -8.83 -3.68 9.80
N LYS A 174 -8.90 -3.06 10.99
CA LYS A 174 -8.54 -3.63 12.31
C LYS A 174 -7.09 -4.14 12.41
N VAL A 175 -6.14 -3.44 11.80
CA VAL A 175 -4.71 -3.67 12.04
C VAL A 175 -4.25 -2.76 13.17
N ALA A 176 -3.60 -3.34 14.18
CA ALA A 176 -3.08 -2.63 15.34
C ALA A 176 -1.64 -2.16 15.07
N ASP A 177 -1.45 -0.85 14.94
CA ASP A 177 -0.17 -0.27 14.56
C ASP A 177 0.61 0.31 15.75
N VAL A 178 1.92 0.08 15.77
CA VAL A 178 2.81 0.56 16.85
C VAL A 178 3.23 2.01 16.59
N PRO A 179 3.48 2.82 17.64
CA PRO A 179 3.88 4.22 17.45
C PRO A 179 5.30 4.35 16.88
N THR A 180 6.19 3.38 17.15
CA THR A 180 7.56 3.38 16.61
C THR A 180 7.53 3.21 15.10
N ALA A 181 8.19 4.11 14.38
CA ALA A 181 8.29 4.07 12.94
C ALA A 181 9.63 4.65 12.46
N VAL A 182 10.13 4.13 11.35
CA VAL A 182 11.34 4.63 10.69
C VAL A 182 10.93 5.63 9.61
N SER A 183 11.62 6.75 9.56
CA SER A 183 11.40 7.82 8.58
C SER A 183 12.74 8.16 7.97
N LEU A 184 12.90 7.90 6.66
CA LEU A 184 14.17 8.02 5.93
C LEU A 184 14.14 9.24 4.99
N PRO A 185 14.60 10.43 5.43
CA PRO A 185 14.78 11.56 4.53
C PRO A 185 15.78 11.24 3.41
N VAL A 186 15.37 11.53 2.17
CA VAL A 186 16.17 11.23 0.96
C VAL A 186 17.55 11.88 1.00
N PHE A 187 17.70 13.04 1.64
CA PHE A 187 18.97 13.76 1.69
C PHE A 187 19.95 13.28 2.76
N THR A 188 19.49 12.52 3.74
CA THR A 188 20.31 12.08 4.88
C THR A 188 20.50 10.58 4.97
N ASP A 189 19.57 9.82 4.40
CA ASP A 189 19.51 8.36 4.53
C ASP A 189 19.68 7.63 3.19
N PHE A 190 20.07 8.36 2.14
CA PHE A 190 20.37 7.81 0.82
C PHE A 190 21.62 8.45 0.23
N THR A 191 22.39 7.66 -0.51
CA THR A 191 23.50 8.12 -1.35
C THR A 191 23.18 7.89 -2.81
N PHE A 192 23.55 8.84 -3.66
CA PHE A 192 23.32 8.81 -5.11
C PHE A 192 24.66 8.96 -5.84
N GLU A 193 24.87 8.17 -6.88
CA GLU A 193 26.04 8.30 -7.75
C GLU A 193 25.93 9.55 -8.62
N ASN A 194 24.73 9.81 -9.16
CA ASN A 194 24.40 11.02 -9.89
C ASN A 194 23.19 11.71 -9.23
N PRO A 195 23.43 12.64 -8.27
CA PRO A 195 22.36 13.38 -7.60
C PRO A 195 21.44 14.19 -8.52
N MET A 196 21.84 14.40 -9.78
CA MET A 196 21.05 15.11 -10.79
C MET A 196 20.10 14.20 -11.58
N ASP A 197 20.24 12.88 -11.48
CA ASP A 197 19.32 11.93 -12.11
C ASP A 197 18.11 11.65 -11.18
N PRO A 198 16.90 12.17 -11.48
CA PRO A 198 15.73 11.95 -10.65
C PRO A 198 15.16 10.52 -10.75
N THR A 199 15.69 9.70 -11.65
CA THR A 199 15.31 8.30 -11.86
C THR A 199 16.19 7.31 -11.11
N GLU A 200 17.36 7.75 -10.63
CA GLU A 200 18.25 6.93 -9.83
C GLU A 200 17.57 6.51 -8.52
N THR A 201 17.61 5.21 -8.21
CA THR A 201 17.05 4.71 -6.95
C THR A 201 17.86 5.16 -5.74
N GLY A 202 19.18 5.29 -5.91
CA GLY A 202 20.13 5.50 -4.84
C GLY A 202 20.32 4.26 -3.97
N ARG A 203 21.32 4.31 -3.10
CA ARG A 203 21.60 3.29 -2.07
C ARG A 203 21.12 3.80 -0.72
N VAL A 204 20.38 2.96 0.00
CA VAL A 204 19.93 3.26 1.37
C VAL A 204 21.15 3.25 2.29
N THR A 205 21.38 4.37 2.97
CA THR A 205 22.49 4.60 3.91
C THR A 205 21.94 5.27 5.17
N PRO A 206 21.14 4.54 5.95
CA PRO A 206 20.41 5.14 7.07
C PRO A 206 21.36 5.73 8.11
N GLY A 207 20.94 6.83 8.73
CA GLY A 207 21.62 7.37 9.89
C GLY A 207 21.68 6.35 11.04
N PRO A 208 22.63 6.51 11.99
CA PRO A 208 22.94 5.49 13.00
C PRO A 208 21.79 5.16 13.96
N HIS A 209 20.74 5.98 14.01
CA HIS A 209 19.56 5.78 14.85
C HIS A 209 18.43 4.99 14.17
N GLN A 210 18.47 4.83 12.84
CA GLN A 210 17.36 4.24 12.09
C GLN A 210 17.24 2.74 12.33
N GLU A 211 18.36 2.00 12.34
CA GLU A 211 18.35 0.56 12.63
C GLU A 211 17.96 0.25 14.08
N PRO A 212 18.49 0.94 15.12
CA PRO A 212 17.96 0.78 16.48
C PRO A 212 16.46 1.05 16.60
N THR A 213 15.94 2.05 15.86
CA THR A 213 14.51 2.33 15.81
C THR A 213 13.72 1.21 15.14
N LEU A 214 14.26 0.65 14.04
CA LEU A 214 13.68 -0.50 13.35
C LEU A 214 13.65 -1.74 14.26
N PHE A 215 14.70 -2.00 15.02
CA PHE A 215 14.75 -3.12 15.97
C PHE A 215 13.70 -2.98 17.07
N LYS A 216 13.58 -1.78 17.67
CA LYS A 216 12.51 -1.50 18.62
C LYS A 216 11.12 -1.73 18.01
N MET A 217 10.92 -1.35 16.75
CA MET A 217 9.67 -1.60 16.04
C MET A 217 9.42 -3.10 15.83
N PHE A 218 10.44 -3.89 15.48
CA PHE A 218 10.33 -5.35 15.39
C PHE A 218 9.91 -5.97 16.71
N ASP A 219 10.53 -5.59 17.83
CA ASP A 219 10.14 -6.06 19.16
C ASP A 219 8.67 -5.77 19.46
N GLU A 220 8.22 -4.54 19.20
CA GLU A 220 6.83 -4.13 19.46
C GLU A 220 5.82 -4.91 18.58
N ILE A 221 6.07 -5.04 17.27
CA ILE A 221 5.13 -5.72 16.38
C ILE A 221 5.09 -7.22 16.63
N ILE A 222 6.21 -7.86 16.98
CA ILE A 222 6.27 -9.29 17.33
C ILE A 222 5.44 -9.53 18.60
N ALA A 223 5.64 -8.71 19.64
CA ALA A 223 4.89 -8.83 20.88
C ALA A 223 3.37 -8.67 20.66
N TRP A 224 2.96 -7.70 19.83
CA TRP A 224 1.56 -7.46 19.53
C TRP A 224 0.96 -8.57 18.66
N ALA A 225 1.72 -9.11 17.70
CA ALA A 225 1.27 -10.20 16.84
C ALA A 225 0.90 -11.45 17.64
N GLU A 226 1.75 -11.80 18.62
CA GLU A 226 1.52 -12.91 19.55
C GLU A 226 0.33 -12.63 20.48
N ALA A 227 0.22 -11.42 21.03
CA ALA A 227 -0.91 -11.04 21.90
C ALA A 227 -2.27 -11.07 21.18
N LEU A 228 -2.31 -10.74 19.88
CA LEU A 228 -3.54 -10.70 19.08
C LEU A 228 -3.92 -12.07 18.48
N LYS A 229 -3.02 -13.06 18.53
CA LYS A 229 -3.23 -14.40 17.96
C LYS A 229 -4.52 -15.10 18.42
N PRO A 230 -4.95 -15.03 19.70
CA PRO A 230 -6.21 -15.65 20.13
C PRO A 230 -7.45 -15.06 19.44
N LEU A 231 -7.43 -13.79 19.05
CA LEU A 231 -8.55 -13.15 18.35
C LEU A 231 -8.72 -13.70 16.93
N ARG A 232 -7.62 -14.10 16.28
CA ARG A 232 -7.63 -14.73 14.95
C ARG A 232 -8.10 -16.18 15.03
N ALA A 233 -7.68 -16.92 16.06
CA ALA A 233 -8.11 -18.31 16.27
C ALA A 233 -9.61 -18.43 16.61
N ALA A 234 -10.14 -17.52 17.43
CA ALA A 234 -11.56 -17.51 17.79
C ALA A 234 -12.47 -17.21 16.58
N GLY A 235 -12.02 -16.39 15.64
CA GLY A 235 -12.75 -16.07 14.42
C GLY A 235 -12.77 -17.21 13.38
N ALA A 236 -11.82 -18.14 13.43
CA ALA A 236 -11.78 -19.31 12.54
C ALA A 236 -12.63 -20.50 13.02
N ALA A 237 -13.14 -20.44 14.26
CA ALA A 237 -13.92 -21.50 14.90
C ALA A 237 -15.45 -21.30 14.79
N VAL A 238 -15.89 -20.34 13.96
CA VAL A 238 -17.30 -19.99 13.69
C VAL A 238 -17.54 -20.10 12.20
#